data_AF-A0A1Y5HVY6-F1
#
_entry.id   AF-A0A1Y5HVY6-F1
#
_cell.length_a   1.000
_cell.length_b   1.000
_cell.length_c   1.000
_cell.angle_alpha   90.00
_cell.angle_beta   90.00
_cell.angle_gamma   90.00
#
_symmetry.space_group_name_H-M   'P 1'
#
loop_
_entity.id
_entity.type
_entity.pdbx_description
1 polymer ?
#
loop_
_entity_poly.entity_id
_entity_poly.type
_entity_poly.pdbx_seq_one_letter_code
_entity_poly.pdbx_strand_id
1 'polypeptide(L)'
;NDKLVWDVGHQAYPHKIITGRREQMPTIRSKEGPAAFPLRSESEYDTFGVGHSSTSISAAMGMSLGMRAMGKDNQAVAIIGDGAMTAGMAFEALNHAGHEKADMLVILNDNDMAISDNVGALNKYFTRLWSSPTYSSLREGSKKILQKSTTAWEFMRKTEEHMKAMVAPGIFFEELGFNYYGPIDGHDTEELVHTLANLKKLPGPKILHIVTKKGKGFAPAEAEQIKYHALKKQSSATSTNNSADSSPVIAKPTYSNIFGNWLCDMAEVDKRLMGITPAMREGSDMIRFSELYPKRYFDVAIAEQHAVTLAAGMACEGAKPVVAIYSTFLQRGYDQLIHDVALQNLDVMFAIDRAGLVGEDGPTHHGAYDYSFLR
;
A
#
# COMPACT_ATOMS: atom_id res chain seq x y z
N ASN A 1 2.62 18.20 18.59
CA ASN A 1 2.30 17.27 19.69
C ASN A 1 1.53 16.05 19.23
N ASP A 2 0.49 16.23 18.40
CA ASP A 2 -0.19 15.12 17.71
C ASP A 2 0.80 14.23 16.95
N LYS A 3 0.45 12.95 16.81
CA LYS A 3 1.31 11.90 16.27
C LYS A 3 0.83 11.50 14.89
N LEU A 4 1.65 11.75 13.88
CA LEU A 4 1.38 11.40 12.49
C LEU A 4 2.28 10.24 12.09
N VAL A 5 1.67 9.16 11.64
CA VAL A 5 2.36 7.95 11.18
C VAL A 5 2.07 7.75 9.69
N TRP A 6 3.11 7.92 8.87
CA TRP A 6 3.03 7.76 7.42
C TRP A 6 3.35 6.32 7.04
N ASP A 7 2.39 5.55 6.56
CA ASP A 7 2.61 4.16 6.17
C ASP A 7 3.62 4.05 5.01
N VAL A 8 4.61 3.16 5.10
CA VAL A 8 5.82 3.09 4.23
C VAL A 8 6.69 4.35 4.33
N GLY A 9 6.12 5.54 4.14
CA GLY A 9 6.78 6.83 4.28
C GLY A 9 7.28 7.45 2.97
N HIS A 10 7.18 6.74 1.84
CA HIS A 10 7.62 7.23 0.53
C HIS A 10 6.85 8.48 0.05
N GLN A 11 5.63 8.66 0.54
CA GLN A 11 4.75 9.79 0.29
C GLN A 11 4.99 10.99 1.23
N ALA A 12 5.93 10.89 2.17
CA ALA A 12 6.14 11.88 3.23
C ALA A 12 7.15 12.99 2.87
N TYR A 13 7.54 13.16 1.61
CA TYR A 13 8.48 14.23 1.22
C TYR A 13 7.94 15.64 1.50
N PRO A 14 6.66 15.98 1.20
CA PRO A 14 6.10 17.25 1.61
C PRO A 14 6.12 17.45 3.13
N HIS A 15 5.87 16.39 3.91
CA HIS A 15 5.99 16.40 5.38
C HIS A 15 7.42 16.77 5.81
N LYS A 16 8.47 16.17 5.21
CA LYS A 16 9.86 16.55 5.50
C LYS A 16 10.14 18.02 5.16
N ILE A 17 9.67 18.50 4.01
CA ILE A 17 9.84 19.88 3.56
C ILE A 17 9.27 20.88 4.58
N ILE A 18 8.01 20.70 5.00
CA ILE A 18 7.32 21.64 5.90
C ILE A 18 7.75 21.51 7.37
N THR A 19 8.53 20.48 7.71
CA THR A 19 9.07 20.23 9.06
C THR A 19 10.56 20.54 9.15
N GLY A 20 11.02 21.54 8.40
CA GLY A 20 12.36 22.12 8.54
C GLY A 20 13.46 21.47 7.71
N ARG A 21 13.14 20.49 6.84
CA ARG A 21 14.15 19.76 6.03
C ARG A 21 14.16 20.16 4.55
N ARG A 22 13.49 21.26 4.17
CA ARG A 22 13.42 21.74 2.78
C ARG A 22 14.79 21.80 2.09
N GLU A 23 15.77 22.46 2.71
CA GLU A 23 17.10 22.67 2.11
C GLU A 23 17.95 21.39 2.05
N GLN A 24 17.55 20.34 2.78
CA GLN A 24 18.25 19.04 2.81
C GLN A 24 17.66 18.05 1.79
N MET A 25 16.48 18.34 1.22
CA MET A 25 15.85 17.44 0.24
C MET A 25 16.71 17.10 -0.99
N PRO A 26 17.60 17.97 -1.50
CA PRO A 26 18.50 17.61 -2.60
C PRO A 26 19.45 16.44 -2.30
N THR A 27 19.71 16.16 -1.01
CA THR A 27 20.60 15.08 -0.54
C THR A 27 19.84 13.89 0.04
N ILE A 28 18.51 13.83 -0.07
CA ILE A 28 17.71 12.70 0.42
C ILE A 28 18.23 11.36 -0.14
N ARG A 29 18.21 10.31 0.69
CA ARG A 29 18.72 8.96 0.41
C ARG A 29 20.23 8.86 0.22
N SER A 30 20.97 9.95 0.41
CA SER A 30 22.43 9.89 0.49
C SER A 30 22.89 9.57 1.92
N LYS A 31 24.11 9.07 2.06
CA LYS A 31 24.71 8.68 3.35
C LYS A 31 24.63 9.77 4.42
N GLU A 32 24.85 11.03 4.02
CA GLU A 32 24.89 12.20 4.92
C GLU A 32 23.61 13.06 4.82
N GLY A 33 22.61 12.62 4.05
CA GLY A 33 21.37 13.34 3.86
C GLY A 33 20.19 12.70 4.60
N PRO A 34 18.99 13.30 4.47
CA PRO A 34 17.79 12.74 5.08
C PRO A 34 17.51 11.32 4.57
N ALA A 35 17.02 10.46 5.46
CA ALA A 35 16.58 9.12 5.11
C ALA A 35 15.43 9.16 4.09
N ALA A 36 15.31 8.08 3.31
CA ALA A 36 14.21 7.90 2.34
C ALA A 36 12.83 7.98 2.99
N PHE A 37 12.72 7.48 4.22
CA PHE A 37 11.46 7.35 4.96
C PHE A 37 11.54 8.16 6.27
N PRO A 38 10.39 8.45 6.93
CA PRO A 38 10.38 9.00 8.26
C PRO A 38 11.22 8.16 9.25
N LEU A 39 12.08 8.86 9.98
CA LEU A 39 13.02 8.25 10.93
C LEU A 39 12.98 9.03 12.24
N ARG A 40 12.66 8.36 13.35
CA ARG A 40 12.44 9.01 14.65
C ARG A 40 13.65 9.80 15.15
N SER A 41 14.86 9.34 14.85
CA SER A 41 16.10 10.03 15.23
C SER A 41 16.44 11.20 14.30
N GLU A 42 15.81 11.30 13.13
CA GLU A 42 16.03 12.38 12.17
C GLU A 42 15.22 13.63 12.51
N SER A 43 14.00 13.47 13.02
CA SER A 43 13.11 14.59 13.32
C SER A 43 12.09 14.25 14.41
N GLU A 44 11.78 15.21 15.28
CA GLU A 44 10.69 15.09 16.25
C GLU A 44 9.30 14.91 15.61
N TYR A 45 9.16 15.34 14.35
CA TYR A 45 7.94 15.22 13.56
C TYR A 45 7.77 13.83 12.92
N ASP A 46 8.83 13.03 12.89
CA ASP A 46 8.79 11.65 12.38
C ASP A 46 8.44 10.71 13.53
N THR A 47 7.16 10.67 13.88
CA THR A 47 6.75 10.11 15.17
C THR A 47 6.90 8.58 15.27
N PHE A 48 6.98 7.90 14.14
CA PHE A 48 7.25 6.47 14.01
C PHE A 48 8.21 6.21 12.84
N GLY A 49 9.08 5.22 12.98
CA GLY A 49 9.98 4.79 11.90
C GLY A 49 9.29 3.80 10.98
N VAL A 50 9.42 3.98 9.67
CA VAL A 50 8.69 3.19 8.67
C VAL A 50 9.57 2.80 7.49
N GLY A 51 9.10 1.83 6.73
CA GLY A 51 9.71 1.36 5.48
C GLY A 51 8.92 0.19 4.93
N HIS A 52 8.69 -0.84 5.76
CA HIS A 52 7.66 -1.84 5.47
C HIS A 52 6.27 -1.23 5.57
N SER A 53 5.34 -1.71 4.75
CA SER A 53 3.97 -1.20 4.71
C SER A 53 3.10 -1.75 5.84
N SER A 54 1.91 -1.17 5.95
CA SER A 54 0.77 -1.68 6.73
C SER A 54 1.00 -1.69 8.23
N THR A 55 1.99 -0.93 8.70
CA THR A 55 2.34 -0.79 10.12
C THR A 55 1.67 0.41 10.78
N SER A 56 1.22 1.39 9.98
CA SER A 56 0.79 2.69 10.47
C SER A 56 -0.43 2.65 11.40
N ILE A 57 -1.43 1.83 11.08
CA ILE A 57 -2.66 1.72 11.89
C ILE A 57 -2.33 1.10 13.25
N SER A 58 -1.56 0.00 13.27
CA SER A 58 -1.08 -0.63 14.51
C SER A 58 -0.28 0.35 15.37
N ALA A 59 0.66 1.09 14.75
CA ALA A 59 1.49 2.06 15.44
C ALA A 59 0.66 3.22 16.01
N ALA A 60 -0.25 3.81 15.21
CA ALA A 60 -1.11 4.91 15.63
C ALA A 60 -2.11 4.47 16.73
N MET A 61 -2.65 3.25 16.64
CA MET A 61 -3.48 2.65 17.69
C MET A 61 -2.68 2.53 18.99
N GLY A 62 -1.48 1.97 18.95
CA GLY A 62 -0.60 1.85 20.11
C GLY A 62 -0.25 3.20 20.73
N MET A 63 -0.01 4.23 19.90
CA MET A 63 0.16 5.60 20.37
C MET A 63 -1.10 6.15 21.04
N SER A 64 -2.28 5.94 20.46
CA SER A 64 -3.57 6.37 21.05
C SER A 64 -3.79 5.75 22.42
N LEU A 65 -3.63 4.43 22.53
CA LEU A 65 -3.79 3.71 23.80
C LEU A 65 -2.73 4.15 24.85
N GLY A 66 -1.49 4.34 24.43
CA GLY A 66 -0.43 4.84 25.30
C GLY A 66 -0.70 6.26 25.80
N MET A 67 -1.22 7.15 24.96
CA MET A 67 -1.60 8.51 25.34
C MET A 67 -2.79 8.51 26.31
N ARG A 68 -3.80 7.68 26.06
CA ARG A 68 -4.93 7.46 26.98
C ARG A 68 -4.44 7.02 28.36
N ALA A 69 -3.55 6.03 28.43
CA ALA A 69 -2.99 5.53 29.68
C ALA A 69 -2.18 6.59 30.46
N MET A 70 -1.62 7.58 29.75
CA MET A 70 -0.85 8.68 30.34
C MET A 70 -1.69 9.94 30.60
N GLY A 71 -3.00 9.93 30.33
CA GLY A 71 -3.86 11.11 30.46
C GLY A 71 -3.48 12.25 29.51
N LYS A 72 -3.00 11.93 28.30
CA LYS A 72 -2.62 12.90 27.27
C LYS A 72 -3.73 13.05 26.24
N ASP A 73 -4.12 14.30 25.96
CA ASP A 73 -5.18 14.64 25.00
C ASP A 73 -4.67 14.85 23.56
N ASN A 74 -3.57 14.18 23.20
CA ASN A 74 -3.01 14.26 21.86
C ASN A 74 -3.70 13.27 20.91
N GLN A 75 -3.68 13.56 19.61
CA GLN A 75 -4.27 12.67 18.61
C GLN A 75 -3.23 11.80 17.91
N ALA A 76 -3.61 10.57 17.59
CA ALA A 76 -2.84 9.69 16.72
C ALA A 76 -3.53 9.60 15.34
N VAL A 77 -2.74 9.80 14.29
CA VAL A 77 -3.20 9.79 12.90
C VAL A 77 -2.34 8.84 12.08
N ALA A 78 -2.96 7.82 11.49
CA ALA A 78 -2.32 6.96 10.50
C ALA A 78 -2.66 7.47 9.09
N ILE A 79 -1.66 7.62 8.22
CA ILE A 79 -1.86 7.97 6.80
C ILE A 79 -1.41 6.76 5.98
N ILE A 80 -2.36 6.05 5.39
CA ILE A 80 -2.15 4.77 4.73
C ILE A 80 -2.67 4.79 3.29
N GLY A 81 -1.91 4.19 2.37
CA GLY A 81 -2.38 3.99 0.99
C GLY A 81 -3.33 2.80 0.87
N ASP A 82 -4.22 2.85 -0.11
CA ASP A 82 -5.07 1.74 -0.57
C ASP A 82 -4.31 0.42 -0.75
N GLY A 83 -3.15 0.42 -1.41
CA GLY A 83 -2.34 -0.80 -1.57
C GLY A 83 -1.90 -1.41 -0.23
N ALA A 84 -1.52 -0.59 0.74
CA ALA A 84 -1.08 -1.04 2.06
C ALA A 84 -2.24 -1.56 2.94
N MET A 85 -3.48 -1.20 2.63
CA MET A 85 -4.67 -1.75 3.31
C MET A 85 -4.89 -3.23 3.00
N THR A 86 -4.25 -3.79 1.97
CA THR A 86 -4.43 -5.20 1.58
C THR A 86 -3.72 -6.18 2.52
N ALA A 87 -2.77 -5.72 3.34
CA ALA A 87 -2.01 -6.58 4.23
C ALA A 87 -2.81 -7.00 5.47
N GLY A 88 -2.58 -8.24 5.95
CA GLY A 88 -3.24 -8.79 7.14
C GLY A 88 -3.11 -7.89 8.38
N MET A 89 -1.91 -7.36 8.63
CA MET A 89 -1.66 -6.49 9.79
C MET A 89 -2.50 -5.21 9.79
N ALA A 90 -2.87 -4.66 8.63
CA ALA A 90 -3.75 -3.51 8.57
C ALA A 90 -5.18 -3.89 9.04
N PHE A 91 -5.69 -5.05 8.60
CA PHE A 91 -6.99 -5.55 9.04
C PHE A 91 -7.03 -5.93 10.51
N GLU A 92 -6.00 -6.61 11.00
CA GLU A 92 -5.85 -6.94 12.42
C GLU A 92 -5.91 -5.67 13.27
N ALA A 93 -5.19 -4.62 12.86
CA ALA A 93 -5.16 -3.34 13.54
C ALA A 93 -6.52 -2.62 13.50
N LEU A 94 -7.20 -2.60 12.36
CA LEU A 94 -8.54 -2.00 12.24
C LEU A 94 -9.53 -2.72 13.17
N ASN A 95 -9.60 -4.04 13.08
CA ASN A 95 -10.50 -4.84 13.92
C ASN A 95 -10.26 -4.55 15.41
N HIS A 96 -9.00 -4.50 15.82
CA HIS A 96 -8.65 -4.23 17.22
C HIS A 96 -8.94 -2.77 17.63
N ALA A 97 -8.63 -1.79 16.77
CA ALA A 97 -8.85 -0.37 17.06
C ALA A 97 -10.34 -0.05 17.26
N GLY A 98 -11.22 -0.70 16.50
CA GLY A 98 -12.66 -0.64 16.68
C GLY A 98 -13.11 -1.21 18.03
N HIS A 99 -12.63 -2.41 18.36
CA HIS A 99 -12.93 -3.08 19.63
C HIS A 99 -12.54 -2.23 20.84
N GLU A 100 -11.31 -1.70 20.85
CA GLU A 100 -10.75 -0.87 21.93
C GLU A 100 -11.26 0.58 21.91
N LYS A 101 -12.06 0.93 20.90
CA LYS A 101 -12.55 2.29 20.64
C LYS A 101 -11.41 3.30 20.68
N ALA A 102 -10.30 2.99 20.01
CA ALA A 102 -9.10 3.83 20.01
C ALA A 102 -9.45 5.24 19.50
N ASP A 103 -9.04 6.29 20.21
CA ASP A 103 -9.27 7.66 19.73
C ASP A 103 -8.17 8.02 18.74
N MET A 104 -8.45 7.74 17.46
CA MET A 104 -7.50 7.87 16.37
C MET A 104 -8.20 8.21 15.06
N LEU A 105 -7.42 8.74 14.12
CA LEU A 105 -7.84 8.98 12.75
C LEU A 105 -7.00 8.14 11.80
N VAL A 106 -7.64 7.41 10.91
CA VAL A 106 -7.00 6.78 9.76
C VAL A 106 -7.36 7.59 8.52
N ILE A 107 -6.37 8.13 7.83
CA ILE A 107 -6.53 8.77 6.53
C ILE A 107 -6.18 7.71 5.49
N LEU A 108 -7.20 7.22 4.79
CA LEU A 108 -7.06 6.32 3.66
C LEU A 108 -6.84 7.15 2.40
N ASN A 109 -5.61 7.13 1.88
CA ASN A 109 -5.22 7.77 0.64
C ASN A 109 -5.39 6.80 -0.54
N ASP A 110 -6.58 6.82 -1.15
CA ASP A 110 -6.91 6.00 -2.31
C ASP A 110 -6.45 6.69 -3.60
N ASN A 111 -5.61 6.02 -4.39
CA ASN A 111 -5.17 6.48 -5.69
C ASN A 111 -5.34 5.39 -6.78
N ASP A 112 -6.16 4.36 -6.49
CA ASP A 112 -6.46 3.19 -7.31
C ASP A 112 -5.22 2.37 -7.73
N MET A 113 -4.09 2.50 -7.02
CA MET A 113 -2.82 1.88 -7.43
C MET A 113 -1.87 1.43 -6.29
N ALA A 114 -1.18 0.30 -6.51
CA ALA A 114 0.04 -0.10 -5.80
C ALA A 114 1.29 0.16 -6.68
N ILE A 115 2.37 -0.63 -6.50
CA ILE A 115 3.55 -0.62 -7.39
C ILE A 115 3.14 -1.12 -8.78
N SER A 116 2.35 -2.21 -8.82
CA SER A 116 1.55 -2.72 -9.93
C SER A 116 0.06 -2.31 -9.78
N ASP A 117 -0.78 -2.62 -10.78
CA ASP A 117 -2.24 -2.45 -10.67
C ASP A 117 -2.75 -3.13 -9.40
N ASN A 118 -3.59 -2.43 -8.64
CA ASN A 118 -4.06 -2.88 -7.34
C ASN A 118 -4.90 -4.17 -7.46
N VAL A 119 -4.36 -5.30 -6.99
CA VAL A 119 -5.05 -6.60 -6.97
C VAL A 119 -5.80 -6.82 -5.65
N GLY A 120 -6.94 -7.51 -5.71
CA GLY A 120 -7.74 -7.86 -4.53
C GLY A 120 -9.20 -7.40 -4.56
N ALA A 121 -10.06 -8.07 -3.81
CA ALA A 121 -11.49 -7.77 -3.75
C ALA A 121 -11.80 -6.42 -3.07
N LEU A 122 -10.97 -6.00 -2.10
CA LEU A 122 -11.08 -4.70 -1.45
C LEU A 122 -10.80 -3.54 -2.41
N ASN A 123 -9.81 -3.67 -3.28
CA ASN A 123 -9.57 -2.66 -4.31
C ASN A 123 -10.76 -2.56 -5.27
N LYS A 124 -11.31 -3.69 -5.73
CA LYS A 124 -12.56 -3.69 -6.51
C LYS A 124 -13.74 -3.08 -5.76
N TYR A 125 -13.80 -3.23 -4.44
CA TYR A 125 -14.79 -2.54 -3.61
C TYR A 125 -14.57 -1.03 -3.70
N PHE A 126 -13.36 -0.51 -3.46
CA PHE A 126 -13.04 0.92 -3.58
C PHE A 126 -13.30 1.49 -5.01
N THR A 127 -12.86 0.80 -6.07
CA THR A 127 -13.13 1.20 -7.46
C THR A 127 -14.64 1.21 -7.79
N ARG A 128 -15.45 0.30 -7.19
CA ARG A 128 -16.91 0.30 -7.34
C ARG A 128 -17.58 1.49 -6.64
N LEU A 129 -17.03 1.94 -5.50
CA LEU A 129 -17.51 3.13 -4.83
C LEU A 129 -17.36 4.37 -5.72
N TRP A 130 -16.26 4.42 -6.50
CA TRP A 130 -15.99 5.47 -7.48
C TRP A 130 -16.85 5.40 -8.74
N SER A 131 -17.10 4.20 -9.27
CA SER A 131 -17.81 3.99 -10.55
C SER A 131 -19.34 3.98 -10.43
N SER A 132 -19.89 4.17 -9.23
CA SER A 132 -21.34 4.35 -9.07
C SER A 132 -21.78 5.70 -9.68
N PRO A 133 -22.65 5.74 -10.72
CA PRO A 133 -23.08 6.98 -11.38
C PRO A 133 -23.99 7.89 -10.52
N THR A 134 -24.06 7.64 -9.21
CA THR A 134 -25.13 8.12 -8.33
C THR A 134 -24.77 9.33 -7.48
N TYR A 135 -23.56 9.88 -7.58
CA TYR A 135 -23.19 11.07 -6.78
C TYR A 135 -23.12 12.40 -7.54
N SER A 136 -23.25 12.42 -8.87
CA SER A 136 -23.18 13.67 -9.66
C SER A 136 -24.41 13.99 -10.53
N SER A 137 -25.51 13.21 -10.46
CA SER A 137 -26.71 13.47 -11.31
C SER A 137 -28.04 13.69 -10.56
N LEU A 138 -28.08 13.63 -9.22
CA LEU A 138 -29.34 13.81 -8.47
C LEU A 138 -29.57 15.20 -7.87
N ARG A 139 -28.79 16.22 -8.26
CA ARG A 139 -29.01 17.61 -7.81
C ARG A 139 -29.84 18.46 -8.78
N GLU A 140 -30.15 17.99 -9.98
CA GLU A 140 -30.96 18.76 -10.96
C GLU A 140 -32.21 18.02 -11.51
N GLY A 141 -32.38 16.71 -11.27
CA GLY A 141 -33.52 15.93 -11.79
C GLY A 141 -34.77 15.90 -10.91
N SER A 142 -34.71 16.33 -9.66
CA SER A 142 -35.79 16.15 -8.66
C SER A 142 -36.89 17.21 -8.67
N LYS A 143 -36.86 18.17 -9.62
CA LYS A 143 -37.89 19.24 -9.71
C LYS A 143 -39.05 18.98 -10.69
N LYS A 144 -39.18 17.81 -11.33
CA LYS A 144 -40.24 17.60 -12.33
C LYS A 144 -40.92 16.22 -12.38
N ILE A 145 -41.21 15.58 -11.24
CA ILE A 145 -42.23 14.51 -11.21
C ILE A 145 -43.26 14.84 -10.13
N LEU A 146 -44.39 15.36 -10.61
CA LEU A 146 -45.54 15.78 -9.84
C LEU A 146 -46.52 14.60 -9.68
N GLN A 147 -46.98 14.38 -8.45
CA GLN A 147 -48.30 13.88 -8.03
C GLN A 147 -48.83 12.58 -8.66
N LYS A 148 -48.82 11.50 -7.86
CA LYS A 148 -50.01 10.70 -7.47
C LYS A 148 -49.58 9.44 -6.69
N SER A 149 -49.68 9.51 -5.36
CA SER A 149 -49.72 8.42 -4.35
C SER A 149 -48.78 8.75 -3.19
N THR A 150 -49.34 9.13 -2.05
CA THR A 150 -48.61 9.35 -0.79
C THR A 150 -48.03 8.05 -0.23
N THR A 151 -48.70 6.91 -0.45
CA THR A 151 -48.27 5.58 0.03
C THR A 151 -47.08 5.02 -0.74
N ALA A 152 -47.02 5.26 -2.06
CA ALA A 152 -45.87 4.84 -2.87
C ALA A 152 -44.60 5.64 -2.51
N TRP A 153 -44.77 6.90 -2.11
CA TRP A 153 -43.66 7.77 -1.70
C TRP A 153 -43.01 7.31 -0.39
N GLU A 154 -43.81 6.91 0.60
CA GLU A 154 -43.28 6.38 1.87
C GLU A 154 -42.61 5.00 1.71
N PHE A 155 -43.18 4.13 0.88
CA PHE A 155 -42.58 2.82 0.57
C PHE A 155 -41.27 2.97 -0.22
N MET A 156 -41.23 3.88 -1.20
CA MET A 156 -40.03 4.18 -1.97
C MET A 156 -38.96 4.83 -1.09
N ARG A 157 -39.32 5.74 -0.18
CA ARG A 157 -38.38 6.35 0.78
C ARG A 157 -37.81 5.32 1.76
N LYS A 158 -38.64 4.42 2.31
CA LYS A 158 -38.16 3.33 3.18
C LYS A 158 -37.27 2.34 2.44
N THR A 159 -37.61 2.00 1.20
CA THR A 159 -36.82 1.08 0.37
C THR A 159 -35.51 1.73 -0.07
N GLU A 160 -35.53 3.02 -0.40
CA GLU A 160 -34.35 3.82 -0.73
C GLU A 160 -33.43 4.01 0.49
N GLU A 161 -33.98 4.24 1.70
CA GLU A 161 -33.21 4.30 2.96
C GLU A 161 -32.56 2.94 3.27
N HIS A 162 -33.26 1.81 3.07
CA HIS A 162 -32.70 0.46 3.29
C HIS A 162 -31.70 0.03 2.20
N MET A 163 -31.89 0.45 0.95
CA MET A 163 -30.92 0.18 -0.13
C MET A 163 -29.68 1.07 -0.01
N LYS A 164 -29.82 2.33 0.45
CA LYS A 164 -28.68 3.20 0.77
C LYS A 164 -27.84 2.62 1.92
N ALA A 165 -28.49 2.02 2.92
CA ALA A 165 -27.81 1.38 4.05
C ALA A 165 -27.11 0.06 3.72
N MET A 166 -27.36 -0.57 2.56
CA MET A 166 -26.66 -1.81 2.14
C MET A 166 -25.54 -1.58 1.10
N VAL A 167 -25.45 -0.36 0.55
CA VAL A 167 -24.54 -0.01 -0.56
C VAL A 167 -23.62 1.17 -0.18
N ALA A 168 -23.69 1.66 1.06
CA ALA A 168 -22.86 2.77 1.50
C ALA A 168 -21.37 2.35 1.61
N PRO A 169 -20.44 3.13 1.02
CA PRO A 169 -18.99 2.90 1.07
C PRO A 169 -18.40 2.57 2.45
N GLY A 170 -19.04 3.05 3.52
CA GLY A 170 -18.56 2.96 4.89
C GLY A 170 -18.89 1.67 5.64
N ILE A 171 -19.83 0.85 5.19
CA ILE A 171 -20.39 -0.26 6.00
C ILE A 171 -19.29 -1.19 6.49
N PHE A 172 -18.35 -1.57 5.61
CA PHE A 172 -17.23 -2.43 6.01
C PHE A 172 -16.45 -1.87 7.22
N PHE A 173 -16.17 -0.57 7.22
CA PHE A 173 -15.43 0.07 8.30
C PHE A 173 -16.30 0.34 9.54
N GLU A 174 -17.57 0.65 9.32
CA GLU A 174 -18.56 0.84 10.39
C GLU A 174 -18.78 -0.44 11.20
N GLU A 175 -18.85 -1.59 10.53
CA GLU A 175 -18.91 -2.91 11.17
C GLU A 175 -17.62 -3.24 11.95
N LEU A 176 -16.47 -2.72 11.50
CA LEU A 176 -15.21 -2.75 12.26
C LEU A 176 -15.17 -1.69 13.37
N GLY A 177 -16.26 -0.97 13.64
CA GLY A 177 -16.37 -0.01 14.74
C GLY A 177 -15.83 1.39 14.44
N PHE A 178 -15.53 1.73 13.18
CA PHE A 178 -15.07 3.06 12.78
C PHE A 178 -16.21 3.96 12.32
N ASN A 179 -16.11 5.26 12.64
CA ASN A 179 -16.91 6.26 11.93
C ASN A 179 -16.25 6.57 10.59
N TYR A 180 -16.96 6.35 9.49
CA TYR A 180 -16.44 6.54 8.14
C TYR A 180 -16.85 7.91 7.56
N TYR A 181 -15.89 8.61 6.96
CA TYR A 181 -16.08 9.91 6.32
C TYR A 181 -15.44 9.90 4.92
N GLY A 182 -16.18 10.38 3.91
CA GLY A 182 -15.74 10.43 2.51
C GLY A 182 -16.45 9.43 1.59
N PRO A 183 -15.91 9.13 0.40
CA PRO A 183 -14.68 9.70 -0.16
C PRO A 183 -14.81 11.21 -0.47
N ILE A 184 -13.73 11.99 -0.29
CA ILE A 184 -13.61 13.40 -0.72
C ILE A 184 -12.39 13.60 -1.62
N ASP A 185 -12.32 14.72 -2.35
CA ASP A 185 -11.17 15.04 -3.21
C ASP A 185 -9.94 15.35 -2.35
N GLY A 186 -8.92 14.50 -2.44
CA GLY A 186 -7.65 14.66 -1.75
C GLY A 186 -6.76 15.78 -2.30
N HIS A 187 -7.18 16.46 -3.37
CA HIS A 187 -6.51 17.64 -3.92
C HIS A 187 -7.22 18.96 -3.59
N ASP A 188 -8.44 18.92 -3.03
CA ASP A 188 -9.11 20.11 -2.51
C ASP A 188 -8.61 20.39 -1.08
N THR A 189 -7.57 21.22 -0.99
CA THR A 189 -6.92 21.53 0.29
C THR A 189 -7.83 22.33 1.23
N GLU A 190 -8.76 23.13 0.71
CA GLU A 190 -9.71 23.88 1.53
C GLU A 190 -10.72 22.93 2.18
N GLU A 191 -11.29 22.01 1.40
CA GLU A 191 -12.19 20.96 1.90
C GLU A 191 -11.48 20.05 2.92
N LEU A 192 -10.23 19.63 2.63
CA LEU A 192 -9.44 18.81 3.53
C LEU A 192 -9.17 19.49 4.87
N VAL A 193 -8.75 20.77 4.87
CA VAL A 193 -8.49 21.52 6.10
C VAL A 193 -9.77 21.65 6.92
N HIS A 194 -10.89 21.98 6.27
CA HIS A 194 -12.18 22.08 6.95
C HIS A 194 -12.62 20.74 7.57
N THR A 195 -12.48 19.65 6.81
CA THR A 195 -12.85 18.30 7.24
C THR A 195 -11.99 17.83 8.40
N LEU A 196 -10.66 17.95 8.29
CA LEU A 196 -9.72 17.58 9.36
C LEU A 196 -9.94 18.40 10.64
N ALA A 197 -10.25 19.70 10.51
CA ALA A 197 -10.57 20.55 11.66
C ALA A 197 -11.84 20.12 12.39
N ASN A 198 -12.83 19.56 11.67
CA ASN A 198 -14.03 19.00 12.26
C ASN A 198 -13.77 17.63 12.90
N LEU A 199 -13.07 16.74 12.19
CA LEU A 199 -12.74 15.39 12.68
C LEU A 199 -11.87 15.42 13.93
N LYS A 200 -10.98 16.42 14.04
CA LYS A 200 -10.17 16.66 15.25
C LYS A 200 -11.01 16.82 16.52
N LYS A 201 -12.25 17.30 16.43
CA LYS A 201 -13.12 17.53 17.59
C LYS A 201 -13.91 16.27 18.00
N LEU A 202 -13.94 15.26 17.14
CA LEU A 202 -14.74 14.05 17.36
C LEU A 202 -13.87 12.97 18.02
N PRO A 203 -14.34 12.33 19.11
CA PRO A 203 -13.61 11.24 19.74
C PRO A 203 -13.79 9.92 18.99
N GLY A 204 -12.96 8.94 19.33
CA GLY A 204 -13.10 7.54 18.91
C GLY A 204 -12.46 7.23 17.56
N PRO A 205 -12.62 6.00 17.05
CA PRO A 205 -11.96 5.55 15.83
C PRO A 205 -12.66 6.15 14.59
N LYS A 206 -11.88 6.79 13.73
CA LYS A 206 -12.38 7.51 12.55
C LYS A 206 -11.58 7.11 11.31
N ILE A 207 -12.27 6.98 10.18
CA ILE A 207 -11.63 6.86 8.86
C ILE A 207 -12.06 8.05 8.01
N LEU A 208 -11.07 8.78 7.48
CA LEU A 208 -11.27 9.73 6.40
C LEU A 208 -10.73 9.11 5.11
N HIS A 209 -11.62 8.83 4.17
CA HIS A 209 -11.27 8.36 2.84
C HIS A 209 -11.08 9.58 1.92
N ILE A 210 -9.86 9.74 1.42
CA ILE A 210 -9.52 10.76 0.43
C ILE A 210 -9.10 10.08 -0.86
N VAL A 211 -9.46 10.70 -1.99
CA VAL A 211 -9.09 10.21 -3.32
C VAL A 211 -8.03 11.13 -3.90
N THR A 212 -6.89 10.59 -4.29
CA THR A 212 -5.81 11.34 -4.93
C THR A 212 -5.46 10.79 -6.30
N LYS A 213 -4.49 11.43 -6.96
CA LYS A 213 -3.98 11.02 -8.27
C LYS A 213 -2.47 10.87 -8.12
N LYS A 214 -1.96 9.65 -8.31
CA LYS A 214 -0.51 9.40 -8.22
C LYS A 214 0.21 10.24 -9.28
N GLY A 215 1.26 10.95 -8.86
CA GLY A 215 2.03 11.85 -9.72
C GLY A 215 1.41 13.23 -9.97
N LYS A 216 0.31 13.60 -9.28
CA LYS A 216 -0.38 14.88 -9.47
C LYS A 216 0.59 16.06 -9.53
N GLY A 217 0.42 16.91 -10.55
CA GLY A 217 1.20 18.12 -10.75
C GLY A 217 2.48 17.91 -11.57
N PHE A 218 2.81 16.67 -11.94
CA PHE A 218 3.89 16.34 -12.87
C PHE A 218 3.35 15.44 -13.98
N ALA A 219 2.95 16.05 -15.10
CA ALA A 219 2.27 15.38 -16.21
C ALA A 219 2.93 14.05 -16.68
N PRO A 220 4.27 13.92 -16.75
CA PRO A 220 4.90 12.64 -17.09
C PRO A 220 4.64 11.53 -16.05
N ALA A 221 4.64 11.85 -14.75
CA ALA A 221 4.32 10.88 -13.71
C ALA A 221 2.83 10.56 -13.61
N GLU A 222 1.94 11.49 -14.00
CA GLU A 222 0.52 11.21 -14.12
C GLU A 222 0.21 10.22 -15.25
N ALA A 223 1.00 10.22 -16.33
CA ALA A 223 0.80 9.37 -17.50
C ALA A 223 1.49 7.99 -17.37
N GLU A 224 2.68 7.92 -16.76
CA GLU A 224 3.49 6.69 -16.65
C GLU A 224 3.78 6.32 -15.18
N GLN A 225 2.72 6.17 -14.39
CA GLN A 225 2.81 6.10 -12.93
C GLN A 225 3.70 4.96 -12.39
N ILE A 226 3.74 3.79 -13.05
CA ILE A 226 4.60 2.65 -12.69
C ILE A 226 6.08 3.01 -12.86
N LYS A 227 6.44 3.59 -14.01
CA LYS A 227 7.82 3.94 -14.34
C LYS A 227 8.37 5.01 -13.40
N TYR A 228 7.56 6.02 -13.08
CA TYR A 228 7.96 7.11 -12.20
C TYR A 228 8.03 6.71 -10.72
N HIS A 229 7.41 5.59 -10.32
CA HIS A 229 7.53 5.05 -8.96
C HIS A 229 8.91 4.44 -8.68
N ALA A 230 9.55 3.84 -9.69
CA ALA A 230 10.83 3.14 -9.57
C ALA A 230 12.02 3.90 -10.18
N LEU A 231 11.92 5.21 -10.41
CA LEU A 231 13.03 5.98 -10.97
C LEU A 231 14.24 5.92 -10.04
N LYS A 232 15.27 5.21 -10.49
CA LYS A 232 16.62 5.39 -9.97
C LYS A 232 17.06 6.80 -10.30
N LYS A 233 17.79 7.43 -9.38
CA LYS A 233 18.49 8.70 -9.63
C LYS A 233 19.29 8.54 -10.92
N GLN A 234 18.87 9.19 -12.02
CA GLN A 234 19.77 9.38 -13.14
C GLN A 234 20.95 10.16 -12.56
N SER A 235 22.15 9.59 -12.65
CA SER A 235 23.35 10.35 -12.38
C SER A 235 23.34 11.54 -13.32
N SER A 236 22.92 12.71 -12.82
CA SER A 236 23.21 13.99 -13.45
C SER A 236 24.72 14.21 -13.29
N ALA A 237 25.50 13.41 -13.99
CA ALA A 237 26.86 13.78 -14.30
C ALA A 237 26.73 14.92 -15.29
N THR A 238 26.77 16.14 -14.77
CA THR A 238 27.28 17.28 -15.53
C THR A 238 28.76 17.04 -15.76
N SER A 239 29.10 15.99 -16.51
CA SER A 239 30.42 15.81 -17.07
C SER A 239 30.40 16.53 -18.41
N THR A 240 30.87 17.77 -18.41
CA THR A 240 31.47 18.38 -19.59
C THR A 240 32.67 17.52 -19.99
N ASN A 241 32.42 16.42 -20.71
CA ASN A 241 33.47 15.67 -21.39
C ASN A 241 33.04 15.50 -22.85
N ASN A 242 33.61 16.38 -23.67
CA ASN A 242 33.77 16.13 -25.10
C ASN A 242 34.59 14.84 -25.27
N SER A 243 33.95 13.76 -25.69
CA SER A 243 34.64 12.68 -26.41
C SER A 243 33.61 11.92 -27.23
N ALA A 244 33.76 12.05 -28.54
CA ALA A 244 33.08 11.25 -29.53
C ALA A 244 33.68 9.83 -29.50
N ASP A 245 33.12 8.98 -28.65
CA ASP A 245 33.23 7.52 -28.77
C ASP A 245 32.10 6.90 -27.94
N SER A 246 30.95 6.67 -28.56
CA SER A 246 29.79 6.04 -27.92
C SER A 246 29.43 4.75 -28.64
N SER A 247 30.25 3.72 -28.43
CA SER A 247 29.75 2.36 -28.57
C SER A 247 28.65 2.16 -27.50
N PRO A 248 27.46 1.65 -27.84
CA PRO A 248 26.39 1.47 -26.86
C PRO A 248 26.86 0.47 -25.80
N VAL A 249 27.02 0.93 -24.56
CA VAL A 249 27.29 0.05 -23.42
C VAL A 249 26.05 -0.82 -23.24
N ILE A 250 26.14 -2.09 -23.64
CA ILE A 250 25.08 -3.07 -23.39
C ILE A 250 24.97 -3.23 -21.87
N ALA A 251 23.86 -2.76 -21.30
CA ALA A 251 23.59 -2.93 -19.88
C ALA A 251 23.54 -4.43 -19.57
N LYS A 252 24.35 -4.87 -18.59
CA LYS A 252 24.31 -6.26 -18.11
C LYS A 252 22.92 -6.54 -17.51
N PRO A 253 22.36 -7.75 -17.72
CA PRO A 253 21.08 -8.11 -17.11
C PRO A 253 21.18 -8.08 -15.60
N THR A 254 20.10 -7.65 -14.94
CA THR A 254 19.99 -7.72 -13.47
C THR A 254 19.68 -9.15 -13.02
N TYR A 255 19.87 -9.46 -11.74
CA TYR A 255 19.46 -10.75 -11.18
C TYR A 255 17.97 -11.03 -11.39
N SER A 256 17.12 -10.02 -11.27
CA SER A 256 15.70 -10.13 -11.58
C SER A 256 15.47 -10.52 -13.04
N ASN A 257 16.20 -9.93 -13.99
CA ASN A 257 16.06 -10.30 -15.41
C ASN A 257 16.46 -11.75 -15.68
N ILE A 258 17.49 -12.24 -15.00
CA ILE A 258 17.91 -13.63 -15.11
C ILE A 258 16.83 -14.54 -14.53
N PHE A 259 16.29 -14.20 -13.35
CA PHE A 259 15.19 -14.93 -12.72
C PHE A 259 13.91 -14.94 -13.58
N GLY A 260 13.46 -13.78 -14.07
CA GLY A 260 12.24 -13.66 -14.88
C GLY A 260 12.29 -14.47 -16.17
N ASN A 261 13.47 -14.52 -16.82
CA ASN A 261 13.70 -15.39 -17.97
C ASN A 261 13.66 -16.86 -17.58
N TRP A 262 14.40 -17.26 -16.54
CA TRP A 262 14.38 -18.64 -16.03
C TRP A 262 12.97 -19.10 -15.67
N LEU A 263 12.18 -18.23 -15.03
CA LEU A 263 10.82 -18.53 -14.62
C LEU A 263 9.94 -18.85 -15.86
N CYS A 264 10.08 -18.07 -16.93
CA CYS A 264 9.37 -18.34 -18.19
C CYS A 264 9.83 -19.65 -18.82
N ASP A 265 11.15 -19.86 -18.92
CA ASP A 265 11.73 -21.04 -19.56
C ASP A 265 11.31 -22.33 -18.82
N MET A 266 11.31 -22.32 -17.48
CA MET A 266 10.86 -23.47 -16.69
C MET A 266 9.36 -23.68 -16.76
N ALA A 267 8.58 -22.63 -16.91
CA ALA A 267 7.13 -22.74 -17.06
C ALA A 267 6.73 -23.36 -18.39
N GLU A 268 7.54 -23.19 -19.45
CA GLU A 268 7.35 -23.88 -20.73
C GLU A 268 7.55 -25.40 -20.58
N VAL A 269 8.50 -25.81 -19.76
CA VAL A 269 8.85 -27.22 -19.52
C VAL A 269 7.90 -27.91 -18.53
N ASP A 270 7.62 -27.29 -17.38
CA ASP A 270 6.77 -27.87 -16.33
C ASP A 270 5.44 -27.11 -16.22
N LYS A 271 4.35 -27.76 -16.66
CA LYS A 271 2.99 -27.19 -16.61
C LYS A 271 2.48 -26.96 -15.18
N ARG A 272 3.11 -27.57 -14.18
CA ARG A 272 2.75 -27.43 -12.75
C ARG A 272 3.38 -26.19 -12.10
N LEU A 273 4.36 -25.56 -12.75
CA LEU A 273 5.02 -24.37 -12.21
C LEU A 273 4.03 -23.21 -12.11
N MET A 274 3.94 -22.60 -10.93
CA MET A 274 3.12 -21.42 -10.66
C MET A 274 3.99 -20.32 -10.05
N GLY A 275 3.88 -19.09 -10.55
CA GLY A 275 4.59 -17.93 -10.03
C GLY A 275 3.72 -17.12 -9.08
N ILE A 276 4.24 -16.82 -7.89
CA ILE A 276 3.55 -16.05 -6.84
C ILE A 276 4.41 -14.85 -6.47
N THR A 277 3.82 -13.66 -6.34
CA THR A 277 4.50 -12.46 -5.84
C THR A 277 3.59 -11.63 -4.93
N PRO A 278 4.11 -11.03 -3.84
CA PRO A 278 3.37 -10.07 -3.04
C PRO A 278 3.58 -8.64 -3.56
N ALA A 279 2.81 -8.22 -4.58
CA ALA A 279 2.86 -6.88 -5.18
C ALA A 279 4.22 -6.42 -5.76
N MET A 280 5.13 -7.36 -6.09
CA MET A 280 6.47 -7.06 -6.60
C MET A 280 6.70 -7.52 -8.04
N ARG A 281 5.65 -7.50 -8.89
CA ARG A 281 5.70 -7.94 -10.29
C ARG A 281 6.88 -7.36 -11.06
N GLU A 282 7.03 -6.03 -11.05
CA GLU A 282 8.09 -5.31 -11.75
C GLU A 282 9.44 -5.47 -11.05
N GLY A 283 9.43 -5.46 -9.71
CA GLY A 283 10.63 -5.55 -8.89
C GLY A 283 11.38 -6.88 -9.07
N SER A 284 10.63 -7.96 -9.19
CA SER A 284 11.11 -9.34 -9.42
C SER A 284 11.09 -9.74 -10.90
N ASP A 285 10.85 -8.81 -11.82
CA ASP A 285 10.81 -9.01 -13.27
C ASP A 285 9.89 -10.17 -13.74
N MET A 286 8.69 -10.26 -13.16
CA MET A 286 7.68 -11.25 -13.50
C MET A 286 6.70 -10.78 -14.58
N ILE A 287 6.96 -9.63 -15.23
CA ILE A 287 6.07 -9.00 -16.22
C ILE A 287 5.77 -9.99 -17.36
N ARG A 288 6.82 -10.45 -18.05
CA ARG A 288 6.70 -11.42 -19.16
C ARG A 288 6.02 -12.72 -18.73
N PHE A 289 6.30 -13.21 -17.53
CA PHE A 289 5.66 -14.42 -17.01
C PHE A 289 4.15 -14.20 -16.81
N SER A 290 3.75 -13.05 -16.26
CA SER A 290 2.34 -12.70 -16.04
C SER A 290 1.55 -12.60 -17.35
N GLU A 291 2.19 -12.16 -18.43
CA GLU A 291 1.59 -12.02 -19.76
C GLU A 291 1.49 -13.36 -20.50
N LEU A 292 2.54 -14.18 -20.45
CA LEU A 292 2.59 -15.48 -21.13
C LEU A 292 1.80 -16.56 -20.40
N TYR A 293 1.78 -16.51 -19.06
CA TYR A 293 1.17 -17.53 -18.21
C TYR A 293 0.19 -16.94 -17.18
N PRO A 294 -0.82 -16.15 -17.60
CA PRO A 294 -1.71 -15.43 -16.69
C PRO A 294 -2.49 -16.33 -15.74
N LYS A 295 -2.77 -17.59 -16.14
CA LYS A 295 -3.46 -18.58 -15.29
C LYS A 295 -2.55 -19.24 -14.25
N ARG A 296 -1.23 -19.00 -14.32
CA ARG A 296 -0.21 -19.55 -13.41
C ARG A 296 0.54 -18.45 -12.68
N TYR A 297 0.09 -17.20 -12.81
CA TYR A 297 0.64 -16.04 -12.13
C TYR A 297 -0.35 -15.54 -11.08
N PHE A 298 0.14 -15.37 -9.85
CA PHE A 298 -0.66 -14.94 -8.71
C PHE A 298 0.02 -13.76 -8.02
N ASP A 299 -0.61 -12.60 -8.08
CA ASP A 299 -0.23 -11.43 -7.27
C ASP A 299 -1.16 -11.37 -6.05
N VAL A 300 -0.59 -11.52 -4.86
CA VAL A 300 -1.35 -11.55 -3.60
C VAL A 300 -1.45 -10.18 -2.93
N ALA A 301 -1.15 -9.10 -3.66
CA ALA A 301 -1.00 -7.76 -3.10
C ALA A 301 0.08 -7.73 -2.01
N ILE A 302 0.02 -6.80 -1.06
CA ILE A 302 1.03 -6.68 -0.01
C ILE A 302 0.68 -7.66 1.13
N ALA A 303 0.81 -8.95 0.87
CA ALA A 303 0.45 -10.01 1.83
C ALA A 303 1.45 -11.16 1.79
N GLU A 304 2.65 -10.93 2.31
CA GLU A 304 3.74 -11.90 2.28
C GLU A 304 3.41 -13.19 3.03
N GLN A 305 2.75 -13.11 4.20
CA GLN A 305 2.29 -14.31 4.92
C GLN A 305 1.37 -15.15 4.03
N HIS A 306 0.42 -14.49 3.37
CA HIS A 306 -0.51 -15.16 2.47
C HIS A 306 0.22 -15.76 1.26
N ALA A 307 1.20 -15.08 0.68
CA ALA A 307 2.00 -15.60 -0.42
C ALA A 307 2.63 -16.97 -0.08
N VAL A 308 3.21 -17.08 1.12
CA VAL A 308 3.89 -18.28 1.59
C VAL A 308 2.89 -19.42 1.85
N THR A 309 1.83 -19.18 2.60
CA THR A 309 0.82 -20.22 2.89
C THR A 309 0.02 -20.62 1.64
N LEU A 310 -0.21 -19.68 0.71
CA LEU A 310 -0.81 -19.97 -0.60
C LEU A 310 0.06 -20.96 -1.38
N ALA A 311 1.38 -20.72 -1.41
CA ALA A 311 2.33 -21.63 -2.03
C ALA A 311 2.30 -23.01 -1.35
N ALA A 312 2.29 -23.06 -0.02
CA ALA A 312 2.16 -24.32 0.73
C ALA A 312 0.91 -25.11 0.27
N GLY A 313 -0.26 -24.46 0.24
CA GLY A 313 -1.50 -25.09 -0.22
C GLY A 313 -1.43 -25.58 -1.67
N MET A 314 -0.81 -24.82 -2.57
CA MET A 314 -0.59 -25.25 -3.96
C MET A 314 0.34 -26.48 -4.04
N ALA A 315 1.39 -26.53 -3.24
CA ALA A 315 2.32 -27.65 -3.19
C ALA A 315 1.64 -28.95 -2.68
N CYS A 316 0.69 -28.85 -1.74
CA CYS A 316 -0.11 -30.00 -1.29
C CYS A 316 -0.88 -30.68 -2.43
N GLU A 317 -1.29 -29.92 -3.46
CA GLU A 317 -2.00 -30.42 -4.64
C GLU A 317 -1.06 -30.78 -5.81
N GLY A 318 0.25 -30.89 -5.54
CA GLY A 318 1.26 -31.31 -6.51
C GLY A 318 1.64 -30.22 -7.53
N ALA A 319 1.23 -28.96 -7.31
CA ALA A 319 1.79 -27.83 -8.05
C ALA A 319 3.25 -27.56 -7.62
N LYS A 320 3.97 -26.77 -8.41
CA LYS A 320 5.35 -26.35 -8.12
C LYS A 320 5.42 -24.82 -7.99
N PRO A 321 4.99 -24.28 -6.84
CA PRO A 321 4.98 -22.84 -6.63
C PRO A 321 6.40 -22.27 -6.49
N VAL A 322 6.63 -21.14 -7.15
CA VAL A 322 7.81 -20.28 -6.99
C VAL A 322 7.35 -18.95 -6.39
N VAL A 323 7.75 -18.69 -5.15
CA VAL A 323 7.48 -17.43 -4.45
C VAL A 323 8.62 -16.45 -4.73
N ALA A 324 8.37 -15.44 -5.56
CA ALA A 324 9.29 -14.35 -5.83
C ALA A 324 9.07 -13.22 -4.82
N ILE A 325 10.04 -13.03 -3.93
CA ILE A 325 9.92 -12.15 -2.77
C ILE A 325 11.26 -11.52 -2.44
N TYR A 326 11.27 -10.30 -1.89
CA TYR A 326 12.51 -9.70 -1.43
C TYR A 326 12.91 -10.28 -0.08
N SER A 327 14.22 -10.40 0.18
CA SER A 327 14.74 -10.87 1.49
C SER A 327 14.16 -10.09 2.67
N THR A 328 14.08 -8.76 2.56
CA THR A 328 13.52 -7.94 3.64
C THR A 328 12.02 -8.20 3.89
N PHE A 329 11.26 -8.50 2.84
CA PHE A 329 9.82 -8.75 2.94
C PHE A 329 9.51 -10.18 3.36
N LEU A 330 10.37 -11.15 3.03
CA LEU A 330 10.22 -12.53 3.52
C LEU A 330 10.23 -12.63 5.06
N GLN A 331 10.82 -11.65 5.76
CA GLN A 331 10.72 -11.55 7.22
C GLN A 331 9.26 -11.54 7.72
N ARG A 332 8.31 -11.00 6.94
CA ARG A 332 6.88 -11.02 7.28
C ARG A 332 6.29 -12.42 7.24
N GLY A 333 6.75 -13.27 6.33
CA GLY A 333 6.30 -14.66 6.16
C GLY A 333 7.11 -15.69 6.93
N TYR A 334 7.91 -15.29 7.93
CA TYR A 334 8.82 -16.18 8.66
C TYR A 334 8.10 -17.37 9.32
N ASP A 335 6.99 -17.11 10.01
CA ASP A 335 6.20 -18.14 10.67
C ASP A 335 5.61 -19.13 9.66
N GLN A 336 5.03 -18.62 8.56
CA GLN A 336 4.45 -19.42 7.48
C GLN A 336 5.51 -20.26 6.77
N LEU A 337 6.71 -19.71 6.58
CA LEU A 337 7.83 -20.46 6.01
C LEU A 337 8.17 -21.69 6.86
N ILE A 338 8.24 -21.53 8.18
CA ILE A 338 8.59 -22.64 9.08
C ILE A 338 7.42 -23.62 9.19
N HIS A 339 6.25 -23.13 9.58
CA HIS A 339 5.13 -23.96 10.00
C HIS A 339 4.32 -24.50 8.82
N ASP A 340 4.10 -23.68 7.79
CA ASP A 340 3.25 -24.07 6.66
C ASP A 340 4.05 -24.75 5.56
N VAL A 341 5.36 -24.49 5.43
CA VAL A 341 6.20 -25.08 4.38
C VAL A 341 7.22 -26.08 4.92
N ALA A 342 8.16 -25.64 5.77
CA ALA A 342 9.34 -26.44 6.11
C ALA A 342 9.01 -27.67 6.96
N LEU A 343 8.18 -27.53 8.00
CA LEU A 343 7.79 -28.66 8.86
C LEU A 343 6.99 -29.74 8.09
N GLN A 344 6.29 -29.33 7.04
CA GLN A 344 5.53 -30.21 6.16
C GLN A 344 6.35 -30.74 4.98
N ASN A 345 7.60 -30.28 4.82
CA ASN A 345 8.51 -30.64 3.73
C ASN A 345 7.87 -30.48 2.34
N LEU A 346 7.20 -29.35 2.11
CA LEU A 346 6.49 -29.06 0.86
C LEU A 346 7.43 -28.53 -0.23
N ASP A 347 7.11 -28.87 -1.48
CA ASP A 347 7.86 -28.45 -2.69
C ASP A 347 7.54 -26.99 -3.05
N VAL A 348 8.08 -26.05 -2.26
CA VAL A 348 7.98 -24.60 -2.50
C VAL A 348 9.36 -24.02 -2.75
N MET A 349 9.52 -23.36 -3.90
CA MET A 349 10.75 -22.64 -4.22
C MET A 349 10.65 -21.17 -3.84
N PHE A 350 11.61 -20.67 -3.08
CA PHE A 350 11.73 -19.24 -2.77
C PHE A 350 12.79 -18.59 -3.67
N ALA A 351 12.36 -17.69 -4.54
CA ALA A 351 13.22 -16.84 -5.34
C ALA A 351 13.41 -15.50 -4.60
N ILE A 352 14.49 -15.44 -3.80
CA ILE A 352 14.76 -14.33 -2.89
C ILE A 352 15.59 -13.26 -3.58
N ASP A 353 14.95 -12.15 -3.92
CA ASP A 353 15.60 -10.97 -4.53
C ASP A 353 16.02 -9.96 -3.45
N ARG A 354 16.86 -8.97 -3.79
CA ARG A 354 17.35 -7.92 -2.86
C ARG A 354 17.96 -8.48 -1.56
N ALA A 355 18.56 -9.68 -1.63
CA ALA A 355 19.34 -10.25 -0.54
C ALA A 355 20.61 -9.41 -0.29
N GLY A 356 20.91 -9.15 0.98
CA GLY A 356 21.98 -8.27 1.43
C GLY A 356 21.60 -6.78 1.52
N LEU A 357 22.60 -5.91 1.37
CA LEU A 357 22.43 -4.46 1.48
C LEU A 357 21.89 -3.89 0.16
N VAL A 358 20.80 -3.13 0.24
CA VAL A 358 20.14 -2.52 -0.94
C VAL A 358 20.48 -1.03 -1.15
N GLY A 359 21.33 -0.45 -0.29
CA GLY A 359 21.82 0.92 -0.43
C GLY A 359 20.80 1.98 0.01
N GLU A 360 20.29 2.76 -0.94
CA GLU A 360 19.58 4.03 -0.73
C GLU A 360 18.24 3.92 0.03
N ASP A 361 17.64 2.74 0.08
CA ASP A 361 16.43 2.49 0.89
C ASP A 361 16.74 2.29 2.38
N GLY A 362 18.01 2.12 2.73
CA GLY A 362 18.48 2.07 4.11
C GLY A 362 18.02 0.82 4.88
N PRO A 363 18.12 0.87 6.22
CA PRO A 363 18.07 -0.32 7.08
C PRO A 363 16.73 -1.05 7.07
N THR A 364 15.62 -0.38 6.77
CA THR A 364 14.30 -1.02 6.67
C THR A 364 14.18 -1.95 5.47
N HIS A 365 15.02 -1.77 4.45
CA HIS A 365 14.99 -2.57 3.22
C HIS A 365 16.22 -3.46 3.04
N HIS A 366 17.21 -3.38 3.93
CA HIS A 366 18.34 -4.30 3.91
C HIS A 366 17.86 -5.71 4.20
N GLY A 367 17.93 -6.59 3.20
CA GLY A 367 17.70 -8.01 3.31
C GLY A 367 18.89 -8.71 3.94
N ALA A 368 19.31 -8.29 5.13
CA ALA A 368 20.56 -8.74 5.75
C ALA A 368 20.40 -9.97 6.66
N TYR A 369 19.20 -10.52 6.76
CA TYR A 369 18.85 -11.49 7.81
C TYR A 369 18.41 -12.86 7.28
N ASP A 370 18.17 -13.01 5.97
CA ASP A 370 17.66 -14.26 5.36
C ASP A 370 18.59 -15.44 5.59
N TYR A 371 19.91 -15.27 5.43
CA TYR A 371 20.88 -16.32 5.77
C TYR A 371 20.76 -16.83 7.21
N SER A 372 20.37 -15.96 8.15
CA SER A 372 20.25 -16.32 9.56
C SER A 372 18.93 -17.00 9.86
N PHE A 373 17.80 -16.48 9.35
CA PHE A 373 16.48 -17.00 9.71
C PHE A 373 16.03 -18.18 8.83
N LEU A 374 16.63 -18.37 7.64
CA LEU A 374 16.34 -19.51 6.76
C LEU A 374 17.14 -20.78 7.09
N ARG A 375 18.24 -20.63 7.83
CA ARG A 375 19.17 -21.72 8.16
C ARG A 375 18.80 -22.41 9.46
#